data_AF-A0A836SUT0-F1
#
_entry.id   AF-A0A836SUT0-F1
#
_cell.length_a   1.000
_cell.length_b   1.000
_cell.length_c   1.000
_cell.angle_alpha   90.00
_cell.angle_beta   90.00
_cell.angle_gamma   90.00
#
_symmetry.space_group_name_H-M   'P 1'
#
loop_
_entity.id
_entity.type
_entity.pdbx_description
1 polymer ?
#
loop_
_entity_poly.entity_id
_entity_poly.type
_entity_poly.pdbx_seq_one_letter_code
_entity_poly.pdbx_strand_id
1 'polypeptide(L)'
;LGPAMAAEALRPFSRRGLTVRFVSNVDATDFVEKTRDLDPRSTLFVISSKSFTTEETMTNAATARQWCLAGYGGDRRAVERHFVAVSTNRGKVAEFGIHPENVFEFWEWVGGRYTMCSAVGLSLMLAIGPDNFRQMLAGFHTMDDHFRTAPMKRNAPLLLGLLGVWYTNFWGAETWAVIPYDQYLHRLPAYLQQLDMESNGKSVSRSGRPVAWRTGPVLWGEVGTNGQHSFFQLLHQGTHLVPVDFIGFARSHNELGDHHQKLIANMFAQASALAFGRPREEVEAEGTPERLAPFRVFHGNRPCNVIMATRLTPGVLGQLIALYEHKVFVQGVIWNIFSFDQWGVELGKRIAGRILGRLRRESDGPLDAAAEHRLGLYRRLRETE
;
A
#
# COMPACT_ATOMS: atom_id res chain seq x y z
N LEU A 1 -0.14 5.75 2.34
CA LEU A 1 -0.87 4.56 1.86
C LEU A 1 -1.79 3.96 2.92
N GLY A 2 -1.30 3.64 4.14
CA GLY A 2 -2.10 3.00 5.20
C GLY A 2 -3.47 3.62 5.49
N PRO A 3 -3.56 4.91 5.90
CA PRO A 3 -4.85 5.54 6.20
C PRO A 3 -5.86 5.51 5.05
N ALA A 4 -5.39 5.68 3.80
CA ALA A 4 -6.25 5.61 2.62
C ALA A 4 -6.80 4.20 2.39
N MET A 5 -5.94 3.19 2.50
CA MET A 5 -6.36 1.78 2.38
C MET A 5 -7.37 1.41 3.47
N ALA A 6 -7.09 1.75 4.71
CA ALA A 6 -7.97 1.41 5.83
C ALA A 6 -9.30 2.17 5.80
N ALA A 7 -9.33 3.41 5.30
CA ALA A 7 -10.57 4.16 5.14
C ALA A 7 -11.50 3.52 4.09
N GLU A 8 -10.95 2.99 3.01
CA GLU A 8 -11.72 2.20 2.02
C GLU A 8 -12.15 0.84 2.63
N ALA A 9 -11.22 0.11 3.25
CA ALA A 9 -11.47 -1.19 3.87
C ALA A 9 -12.59 -1.14 4.93
N LEU A 10 -12.62 -0.06 5.72
CA LEU A 10 -13.55 0.14 6.82
C LEU A 10 -14.66 1.13 6.48
N ARG A 11 -14.89 1.39 5.19
CA ARG A 11 -15.97 2.24 4.72
C ARG A 11 -17.36 1.87 5.29
N PRO A 12 -17.72 0.58 5.54
CA PRO A 12 -18.96 0.23 6.25
C PRO A 12 -19.10 0.83 7.65
N PHE A 13 -17.99 1.12 8.33
CA PHE A 13 -17.93 1.69 9.67
C PHE A 13 -17.73 3.22 9.66
N SER A 14 -17.62 3.82 8.47
CA SER A 14 -17.39 5.25 8.32
C SER A 14 -18.64 6.08 8.60
N ARG A 15 -18.42 7.31 9.09
CA ARG A 15 -19.47 8.32 9.20
C ARG A 15 -19.83 8.81 7.79
N ARG A 16 -20.95 8.33 7.22
CA ARG A 16 -21.35 8.60 5.82
C ARG A 16 -21.54 10.08 5.47
N GLY A 17 -21.81 10.93 6.45
CA GLY A 17 -21.87 12.39 6.26
C GLY A 17 -20.50 13.09 6.19
N LEU A 18 -19.40 12.38 6.47
CA LEU A 18 -18.05 12.91 6.39
C LEU A 18 -17.40 12.46 5.08
N THR A 19 -17.01 13.43 4.25
CA THR A 19 -16.20 13.17 3.07
C THR A 19 -14.73 13.16 3.45
N VAL A 20 -14.05 12.03 3.23
CA VAL A 20 -12.63 11.86 3.52
C VAL A 20 -11.87 11.63 2.22
N ARG A 21 -10.85 12.44 1.96
CA ARG A 21 -10.03 12.38 0.74
C ARG A 21 -8.56 12.44 1.10
N PHE A 22 -7.73 11.78 0.29
CA PHE A 22 -6.29 11.64 0.54
C PHE A 22 -5.50 12.25 -0.61
N VAL A 23 -4.99 13.46 -0.44
CA VAL A 23 -4.05 14.08 -1.39
C VAL A 23 -2.64 13.57 -1.09
N SER A 24 -1.90 13.17 -2.13
CA SER A 24 -0.57 12.58 -1.98
C SER A 24 0.40 12.92 -3.09
N ASN A 25 -0.05 12.98 -4.34
CA ASN A 25 0.83 13.28 -5.47
C ASN A 25 1.12 14.78 -5.54
N VAL A 26 2.29 15.18 -6.04
CA VAL A 26 2.63 16.59 -6.31
C VAL A 26 2.05 17.09 -7.63
N ASP A 27 1.60 16.17 -8.50
CA ASP A 27 0.72 16.52 -9.61
C ASP A 27 -0.52 17.26 -9.07
N ALA A 28 -0.66 18.52 -9.47
CA ALA A 28 -1.72 19.41 -9.00
C ALA A 28 -3.12 18.85 -9.25
N THR A 29 -3.29 17.97 -10.25
CA THR A 29 -4.53 17.24 -10.51
C THR A 29 -5.05 16.53 -9.26
N ASP A 30 -4.16 15.93 -8.48
CA ASP A 30 -4.54 15.17 -7.28
C ASP A 30 -5.21 16.07 -6.23
N PHE A 31 -4.71 17.28 -6.04
CA PHE A 31 -5.33 18.27 -5.16
C PHE A 31 -6.62 18.82 -5.80
N VAL A 32 -6.53 19.32 -7.03
CA VAL A 32 -7.64 20.01 -7.72
C VAL A 32 -8.89 19.14 -7.81
N GLU A 33 -8.77 17.89 -8.26
CA GLU A 33 -9.90 16.97 -8.37
C GLU A 33 -10.50 16.64 -6.99
N LYS A 34 -9.65 16.50 -5.96
CA LYS A 34 -10.09 16.20 -4.59
C LYS A 34 -10.64 17.40 -3.85
N THR A 35 -10.55 18.61 -4.37
CA THR A 35 -11.15 19.80 -3.75
C THR A 35 -12.24 20.45 -4.58
N ARG A 36 -12.51 19.97 -5.81
CA ARG A 36 -13.40 20.65 -6.78
C ARG A 36 -14.82 20.92 -6.26
N ASP A 37 -15.37 19.99 -5.47
CA ASP A 37 -16.71 20.03 -4.88
C ASP A 37 -16.70 20.22 -3.36
N LEU A 38 -15.56 20.62 -2.77
CA LEU A 38 -15.45 20.89 -1.34
C LEU A 38 -15.68 22.38 -1.03
N ASP A 39 -16.35 22.66 0.08
CA ASP A 39 -16.45 24.01 0.64
C ASP A 39 -15.31 24.23 1.65
N PRO A 40 -14.43 25.24 1.45
CA PRO A 40 -13.39 25.61 2.40
C PRO A 40 -13.89 25.79 3.83
N ARG A 41 -15.14 26.23 4.02
CA ARG A 41 -15.74 26.51 5.33
C ARG A 41 -16.13 25.28 6.12
N SER A 42 -16.18 24.11 5.48
CA SER A 42 -16.51 22.83 6.10
C SER A 42 -15.43 21.76 5.89
N THR A 43 -14.23 22.17 5.44
CA THR A 43 -13.12 21.26 5.16
C THR A 43 -12.03 21.37 6.21
N LEU A 44 -11.60 20.23 6.78
CA LEU A 44 -10.44 20.12 7.66
C LEU A 44 -9.28 19.47 6.91
N PHE A 45 -8.10 20.09 6.93
CA PHE A 45 -6.86 19.53 6.40
C PHE A 45 -6.02 18.91 7.52
N VAL A 46 -5.64 17.65 7.33
CA VAL A 46 -4.71 16.91 8.20
C VAL A 46 -3.37 16.77 7.47
N ILE A 47 -2.38 17.59 7.81
CA ILE A 47 -1.07 17.54 7.16
C ILE A 47 -0.21 16.47 7.85
N SER A 48 0.01 15.35 7.17
CA SER A 48 0.79 14.23 7.70
C SER A 48 2.17 14.16 7.08
N SER A 49 3.20 14.56 7.82
CA SER A 49 4.59 14.45 7.39
C SER A 49 5.52 14.34 8.59
N LYS A 50 6.33 13.27 8.63
CA LYS A 50 7.28 13.03 9.73
C LYS A 50 8.25 14.19 9.90
N SER A 51 8.96 14.54 8.84
CA SER A 51 9.94 15.64 8.86
C SER A 51 9.30 17.02 8.73
N PHE A 52 8.06 17.09 8.21
CA PHE A 52 7.39 18.32 7.79
C PHE A 52 8.18 19.11 6.73
N THR A 53 8.96 18.41 5.92
CA THR A 53 9.81 18.98 4.86
C THR A 53 9.70 18.24 3.52
N THR A 54 8.88 17.18 3.44
CA THR A 54 8.67 16.43 2.20
C THR A 54 8.11 17.35 1.12
N GLU A 55 8.84 17.52 0.01
CA GLU A 55 8.53 18.49 -1.06
C GLU A 55 7.08 18.36 -1.54
N GLU A 56 6.64 17.14 -1.86
CA GLU A 56 5.29 16.86 -2.37
C GLU A 56 4.22 17.22 -1.33
N THR A 57 4.43 16.86 -0.06
CA THR A 57 3.48 17.15 1.02
C THR A 57 3.43 18.65 1.31
N MET A 58 4.57 19.34 1.35
CA MET A 58 4.63 20.76 1.68
C MET A 58 4.13 21.64 0.54
N THR A 59 4.35 21.24 -0.71
CA THR A 59 3.72 21.87 -1.88
C THR A 59 2.20 21.78 -1.78
N ASN A 60 1.66 20.59 -1.55
CA ASN A 60 0.22 20.39 -1.39
C ASN A 60 -0.35 21.13 -0.17
N ALA A 61 0.37 21.16 0.95
CA ALA A 61 -0.04 21.90 2.15
C ALA A 61 -0.10 23.41 1.90
N ALA A 62 0.87 23.97 1.17
CA ALA A 62 0.86 25.37 0.76
C ALA A 62 -0.32 25.68 -0.17
N THR A 63 -0.59 24.81 -1.15
CA THR A 63 -1.77 24.92 -2.02
C THR A 63 -3.07 24.84 -1.23
N ALA A 64 -3.19 23.89 -0.29
CA ALA A 64 -4.35 23.75 0.60
C ALA A 64 -4.59 25.01 1.43
N ARG A 65 -3.51 25.59 1.97
CA ARG A 65 -3.55 26.84 2.74
C ARG A 65 -4.04 28.00 1.88
N GLN A 66 -3.54 28.15 0.66
CA GLN A 66 -4.00 29.18 -0.27
C GLN A 66 -5.47 29.00 -0.65
N TRP A 67 -5.87 27.77 -0.98
CA TRP A 67 -7.25 27.41 -1.32
C TRP A 67 -8.23 27.72 -0.17
N CYS A 68 -7.84 27.37 1.06
CA CYS A 68 -8.64 27.66 2.25
C CYS A 68 -8.78 29.17 2.50
N LEU A 69 -7.67 29.91 2.45
CA LEU A 69 -7.67 31.36 2.65
C LEU A 69 -8.50 32.09 1.58
N ALA A 70 -8.46 31.64 0.33
CA ALA A 70 -9.29 32.20 -0.74
C ALA A 70 -10.79 32.07 -0.41
N GLY A 71 -11.24 30.93 0.15
CA GLY A 71 -12.63 30.74 0.61
C GLY A 71 -13.05 31.62 1.80
N TYR A 72 -12.07 32.18 2.52
CA TYR A 72 -12.24 33.06 3.68
C TYR A 72 -11.85 34.52 3.40
N GLY A 73 -11.71 34.92 2.13
CA GLY A 73 -11.36 36.30 1.77
C GLY A 73 -9.99 36.76 2.30
N GLY A 74 -9.08 35.81 2.56
CA GLY A 74 -7.73 36.08 3.09
C GLY A 74 -7.60 36.11 4.62
N ASP A 75 -8.65 35.81 5.39
CA ASP A 75 -8.57 35.77 6.86
C ASP A 75 -7.63 34.66 7.36
N ARG A 76 -6.47 35.05 7.90
CA ARG A 76 -5.45 34.14 8.40
C ARG A 76 -5.93 33.25 9.55
N ARG A 77 -6.97 33.64 10.29
CA ARG A 77 -7.57 32.82 11.36
C ARG A 77 -8.20 31.53 10.84
N ALA A 78 -8.48 31.44 9.54
CA ALA A 78 -8.94 30.20 8.93
C ALA A 78 -7.90 29.07 9.07
N VAL A 79 -6.60 29.39 9.05
CA VAL A 79 -5.53 28.37 9.18
C VAL A 79 -5.61 27.67 10.54
N GLU A 80 -5.82 28.42 11.62
CA GLU A 80 -5.90 27.88 12.98
C GLU A 80 -7.09 26.92 13.18
N ARG A 81 -8.17 27.10 12.41
CA ARG A 81 -9.41 26.31 12.56
C ARG A 81 -9.51 25.14 11.59
N HIS A 82 -8.85 25.23 10.43
CA HIS A 82 -8.99 24.28 9.33
C HIS A 82 -7.76 23.42 9.08
N PHE A 83 -6.70 23.56 9.89
CA PHE A 83 -5.47 22.78 9.74
C PHE A 83 -5.02 22.17 11.06
N VAL A 84 -4.72 20.87 11.00
CA VAL A 84 -4.02 20.12 12.03
C VAL A 84 -2.80 19.43 11.42
N ALA A 85 -1.78 19.18 12.24
CA ALA A 85 -0.55 18.54 11.79
C ALA A 85 -0.32 17.22 12.52
N VAL A 86 0.19 16.23 11.77
CA VAL A 86 0.75 14.99 12.30
C VAL A 86 2.22 14.98 11.95
N SER A 87 3.08 15.24 12.93
CA SER A 87 4.52 15.42 12.70
C SER A 87 5.35 15.23 13.96
N THR A 88 6.65 15.00 13.79
CA THR A 88 7.65 15.08 14.87
C THR A 88 8.32 16.47 14.93
N ASN A 89 8.10 17.33 13.92
CA ASN A 89 8.82 18.60 13.77
C ASN A 89 7.94 19.81 14.16
N ARG A 90 7.80 20.05 15.47
CA ARG A 90 6.97 21.15 16.01
C ARG A 90 7.40 22.53 15.50
N GLY A 91 8.70 22.76 15.27
CA GLY A 91 9.21 24.03 14.76
C GLY A 91 8.69 24.36 13.36
N LYS A 92 8.82 23.43 12.41
CA LYS A 92 8.31 23.62 11.04
C LYS A 92 6.79 23.71 10.96
N VAL A 93 6.09 23.01 11.85
CA VAL A 93 4.63 23.12 11.96
C VAL A 93 4.22 24.53 12.43
N ALA A 94 4.92 25.09 13.42
CA ALA A 94 4.69 26.45 13.88
C ALA A 94 5.02 27.50 12.79
N GLU A 95 6.11 27.33 12.04
CA GLU A 95 6.44 28.18 10.89
C GLU A 95 5.34 28.19 9.82
N PHE A 96 4.66 27.06 9.61
CA PHE A 96 3.51 26.97 8.70
C PHE A 96 2.27 27.70 9.21
N GLY A 97 2.19 27.95 10.52
CA GLY A 97 1.11 28.68 11.19
C GLY A 97 0.02 27.80 11.79
N ILE A 98 0.30 26.51 12.06
CA ILE A 98 -0.61 25.63 12.81
C ILE A 98 -0.37 25.81 14.31
N HIS A 99 -1.45 25.99 15.06
CA HIS A 99 -1.39 26.17 16.51
C HIS A 99 -0.76 24.93 17.19
N PRO A 100 0.10 25.09 18.22
CA PRO A 100 0.77 23.96 18.89
C PRO A 100 -0.17 22.88 19.46
N GLU A 101 -1.40 23.26 19.84
CA GLU A 101 -2.43 22.32 20.33
C GLU A 101 -3.05 21.47 19.21
N ASN A 102 -2.91 21.90 17.96
CA ASN A 102 -3.38 21.19 16.76
C ASN A 102 -2.31 20.25 16.18
N VAL A 103 -1.28 19.92 16.98
CA VAL A 103 -0.18 19.05 16.58
C VAL A 103 -0.27 17.71 17.29
N PHE A 104 -0.41 16.65 16.50
CA PHE A 104 -0.46 15.27 16.95
C PHE A 104 0.89 14.60 16.70
N GLU A 105 1.62 14.36 17.79
CA GLU A 105 3.00 13.88 17.73
C GLU A 105 3.11 12.36 17.57
N PHE A 106 4.21 11.93 16.95
CA PHE A 106 4.69 10.55 16.95
C PHE A 106 6.23 10.55 16.95
N TRP A 107 6.88 9.40 16.88
CA TRP A 107 8.31 9.29 17.19
C TRP A 107 9.18 8.75 16.06
N GLU A 108 10.50 8.93 16.19
CA GLU A 108 11.49 8.50 15.21
C GLU A 108 11.49 6.99 14.95
N TRP A 109 11.23 6.18 15.98
CA TRP A 109 11.16 4.73 15.88
C TRP A 109 9.93 4.22 15.12
N VAL A 110 8.95 5.09 14.82
CA VAL A 110 7.83 4.75 13.95
C VAL A 110 8.25 4.94 12.49
N GLY A 111 8.53 3.84 11.79
CA GLY A 111 8.88 3.84 10.37
C GLY A 111 7.67 4.16 9.48
N GLY A 112 7.87 4.92 8.39
CA GLY A 112 6.80 5.47 7.53
C GLY A 112 5.74 4.47 7.04
N ARG A 113 6.17 3.24 6.73
CA ARG A 113 5.29 2.14 6.27
C ARG A 113 4.63 1.33 7.39
N TYR A 114 4.91 1.67 8.65
CA TYR A 114 4.39 1.07 9.89
C TYR A 114 3.67 2.11 10.78
N THR A 115 3.28 3.27 10.24
CA THR A 115 2.80 4.40 11.06
C THR A 115 1.30 4.40 11.35
N MET A 116 0.50 3.52 10.73
CA MET A 116 -0.97 3.67 10.77
C MET A 116 -1.55 3.60 12.19
N CYS A 117 -0.90 2.88 13.10
CA CYS A 117 -1.27 2.78 14.51
C CYS A 117 -0.88 4.01 15.35
N SER A 118 -0.12 4.95 14.80
CA SER A 118 0.30 6.19 15.46
C SER A 118 -0.65 7.35 15.16
N ALA A 119 -0.24 8.59 15.49
CA ALA A 119 -0.95 9.81 15.11
C ALA A 119 -1.21 9.93 13.59
N VAL A 120 -0.44 9.25 12.73
CA VAL A 120 -0.72 9.18 11.27
C VAL A 120 -2.10 8.55 10.98
N GLY A 121 -2.62 7.74 11.90
CA GLY A 121 -3.97 7.20 11.86
C GLY A 121 -5.09 8.22 12.16
N LEU A 122 -4.78 9.49 12.48
CA LEU A 122 -5.79 10.50 12.84
C LEU A 122 -6.90 10.63 11.80
N SER A 123 -6.55 10.70 10.51
CA SER A 123 -7.55 10.80 9.43
C SER A 123 -8.48 9.59 9.37
N LEU A 124 -7.95 8.39 9.67
CA LEU A 124 -8.75 7.17 9.76
C LEU A 124 -9.66 7.22 10.98
N MET A 125 -9.13 7.62 12.14
CA MET A 125 -9.91 7.75 13.37
C MET A 125 -11.08 8.74 13.20
N LEU A 126 -10.87 9.84 12.49
CA LEU A 126 -11.95 10.77 12.13
C LEU A 126 -13.01 10.11 11.23
N ALA A 127 -12.59 9.28 10.27
CA ALA A 127 -13.47 8.60 9.33
C ALA A 127 -14.37 7.56 10.00
N ILE A 128 -13.81 6.69 10.85
CA ILE A 128 -14.52 5.53 11.43
C ILE A 128 -14.91 5.72 12.91
N GLY A 129 -14.48 6.82 13.53
CA GLY A 129 -14.66 7.09 14.95
C GLY A 129 -13.62 6.42 15.84
N PRO A 130 -13.45 6.92 17.08
CA PRO A 130 -12.40 6.46 18.00
C PRO A 130 -12.59 5.01 18.45
N ASP A 131 -13.82 4.53 18.61
CA ASP A 131 -14.07 3.16 19.09
C ASP A 131 -13.68 2.11 18.05
N ASN A 132 -14.02 2.33 16.79
CA ASN A 132 -13.58 1.46 15.69
C ASN A 132 -12.06 1.54 15.49
N PHE A 133 -11.46 2.72 15.67
CA PHE A 133 -10.00 2.85 15.63
C PHE A 133 -9.33 2.06 16.76
N ARG A 134 -9.85 2.11 18.00
CA ARG A 134 -9.37 1.28 19.12
C ARG A 134 -9.56 -0.21 18.84
N GLN A 135 -10.67 -0.62 18.24
CA GLN A 135 -10.86 -2.02 17.83
C GLN A 135 -9.81 -2.46 16.80
N MET A 136 -9.45 -1.60 15.86
CA MET A 136 -8.36 -1.87 14.92
C MET A 136 -7.03 -2.07 15.66
N LEU A 137 -6.67 -1.16 16.58
CA LEU A 137 -5.45 -1.28 17.39
C LEU A 137 -5.45 -2.57 18.23
N ALA A 138 -6.58 -2.95 18.82
CA ALA A 138 -6.72 -4.22 19.54
C ALA A 138 -6.49 -5.43 18.61
N GLY A 139 -6.87 -5.30 17.33
CA GLY A 139 -6.57 -6.28 16.29
C GLY A 139 -5.07 -6.43 16.03
N PHE A 140 -4.34 -5.32 15.88
CA PHE A 140 -2.87 -5.35 15.80
C PHE A 140 -2.28 -6.06 17.02
N HIS A 141 -2.67 -5.62 18.22
CA HIS A 141 -2.16 -6.18 19.47
C HIS A 141 -2.43 -7.70 19.61
N THR A 142 -3.60 -8.17 19.18
CA THR A 142 -3.92 -9.61 19.15
C THR A 142 -2.91 -10.40 18.31
N MET A 143 -2.56 -9.88 17.13
CA MET A 143 -1.59 -10.53 16.25
C MET A 143 -0.15 -10.37 16.75
N ASP A 144 0.18 -9.26 17.40
CA ASP A 144 1.48 -9.06 18.07
C ASP A 144 1.71 -10.11 19.16
N ASP A 145 0.70 -10.34 20.01
CA ASP A 145 0.77 -11.35 21.06
C ASP A 145 0.84 -12.76 20.48
N HIS A 146 0.07 -13.05 19.43
CA HIS A 146 0.19 -14.33 18.71
C HIS A 146 1.60 -14.52 18.15
N PHE A 147 2.16 -13.53 17.46
CA PHE A 147 3.51 -13.59 16.91
C PHE A 147 4.57 -13.81 18.00
N ARG A 148 4.43 -13.14 19.14
CA ARG A 148 5.39 -13.20 20.24
C ARG A 148 5.34 -14.51 21.02
N THR A 149 4.17 -15.13 21.16
CA THR A 149 3.95 -16.23 22.13
C THR A 149 3.58 -17.58 21.51
N ALA A 150 3.05 -17.62 20.29
CA ALA A 150 2.63 -18.88 19.68
C ALA A 150 3.84 -19.79 19.37
N PRO A 151 3.73 -21.12 19.57
CA PRO A 151 4.75 -22.07 19.13
C PRO A 151 5.04 -21.91 17.64
N MET A 152 6.31 -22.00 17.24
CA MET A 152 6.74 -21.73 15.86
C MET A 152 5.91 -22.44 14.79
N LYS A 153 5.56 -23.72 15.02
CA LYS A 153 4.75 -24.55 14.09
C LYS A 153 3.29 -24.09 13.93
N ARG A 154 2.83 -23.15 14.76
CA ARG A 154 1.46 -22.58 14.74
C ARG A 154 1.48 -21.06 14.66
N ASN A 155 2.66 -20.47 14.46
CA ASN A 155 2.85 -19.03 14.39
C ASN A 155 2.62 -18.56 12.94
N ALA A 156 1.49 -17.91 12.69
CA ALA A 156 1.02 -17.61 11.34
C ALA A 156 1.96 -16.67 10.57
N PRO A 157 2.43 -15.53 11.13
CA PRO A 157 3.41 -14.68 10.45
C PRO A 157 4.74 -15.41 10.16
N LEU A 158 5.21 -16.24 11.10
CA LEU A 158 6.43 -17.03 10.91
C LEU A 158 6.28 -18.02 9.75
N LEU A 159 5.21 -18.80 9.72
CA LEU A 159 4.95 -19.76 8.64
C LEU A 159 4.83 -19.07 7.27
N LEU A 160 4.12 -17.94 7.20
CA LEU A 160 3.99 -17.17 5.96
C LEU A 160 5.33 -16.58 5.51
N GLY A 161 6.15 -16.09 6.45
CA GLY A 161 7.50 -15.61 6.18
C GLY A 161 8.42 -16.72 5.66
N LEU A 162 8.38 -17.90 6.28
CA LEU A 162 9.14 -19.08 5.86
C LEU A 162 8.73 -19.58 4.48
N LEU A 163 7.43 -19.59 4.15
CA LEU A 163 6.96 -19.91 2.79
C LEU A 163 7.49 -18.90 1.77
N GLY A 164 7.52 -17.61 2.13
CA GLY A 164 8.11 -16.58 1.28
C GLY A 164 9.60 -16.80 1.03
N VAL A 165 10.38 -17.13 2.06
CA VAL A 165 11.80 -17.51 1.92
C VAL A 165 11.95 -18.77 1.07
N TRP A 166 11.12 -19.77 1.31
CA TRP A 166 11.13 -21.03 0.57
C TRP A 166 10.95 -20.79 -0.94
N TYR A 167 9.87 -20.11 -1.34
CA TYR A 167 9.62 -19.89 -2.75
C TYR A 167 10.59 -18.90 -3.40
N THR A 168 11.04 -17.88 -2.66
CA THR A 168 11.99 -16.89 -3.19
C THR A 168 13.39 -17.48 -3.39
N ASN A 169 13.90 -18.20 -2.39
CA ASN A 169 15.30 -18.64 -2.37
C ASN A 169 15.53 -20.04 -2.93
N PHE A 170 14.53 -20.94 -2.85
CA PHE A 170 14.68 -22.34 -3.28
C PHE A 170 13.95 -22.62 -4.59
N TRP A 171 12.80 -21.99 -4.83
CA TRP A 171 12.06 -22.12 -6.10
C TRP A 171 12.29 -20.97 -7.07
N GLY A 172 12.97 -19.92 -6.60
CA GLY A 172 13.33 -18.78 -7.42
C GLY A 172 12.17 -17.90 -7.87
N ALA A 173 11.04 -17.92 -7.16
CA ALA A 173 9.92 -17.01 -7.42
C ALA A 173 10.32 -15.57 -7.12
N GLU A 174 10.27 -14.70 -8.14
CA GLU A 174 10.66 -13.28 -8.01
C GLU A 174 9.48 -12.38 -7.63
N THR A 175 8.26 -12.89 -7.72
CA THR A 175 7.04 -12.10 -7.51
C THR A 175 6.07 -12.83 -6.58
N TRP A 176 5.21 -12.06 -5.91
CA TRP A 176 4.19 -12.57 -5.00
C TRP A 176 2.88 -11.82 -5.22
N ALA A 177 1.80 -12.56 -5.50
CA ALA A 177 0.49 -11.95 -5.74
C ALA A 177 -0.35 -11.95 -4.46
N VAL A 178 -0.95 -10.81 -4.11
CA VAL A 178 -1.95 -10.71 -3.03
C VAL A 178 -3.31 -10.35 -3.62
N ILE A 179 -4.29 -11.23 -3.45
CA ILE A 179 -5.57 -11.17 -4.16
C ILE A 179 -6.72 -11.23 -3.14
N PRO A 180 -7.16 -10.07 -2.62
CA PRO A 180 -8.31 -10.03 -1.74
C PRO A 180 -9.62 -10.21 -2.52
N TYR A 181 -10.43 -11.19 -2.13
CA TYR A 181 -11.81 -11.36 -2.55
C TYR A 181 -12.73 -10.51 -1.65
N ASP A 182 -12.45 -9.21 -1.59
CA ASP A 182 -13.26 -8.19 -0.94
C ASP A 182 -12.99 -6.84 -1.61
N GLN A 183 -14.03 -6.22 -2.17
CA GLN A 183 -13.89 -4.96 -2.91
C GLN A 183 -13.38 -3.80 -2.04
N TYR A 184 -13.68 -3.79 -0.74
CA TYR A 184 -13.19 -2.75 0.16
C TYR A 184 -11.67 -2.85 0.38
N LEU A 185 -11.06 -4.00 0.10
CA LEU A 185 -9.61 -4.21 0.16
C LEU A 185 -8.87 -3.91 -1.15
N HIS A 186 -9.48 -3.19 -2.12
CA HIS A 186 -8.82 -2.89 -3.40
C HIS A 186 -7.50 -2.11 -3.28
N ARG A 187 -7.26 -1.42 -2.16
CA ARG A 187 -5.99 -0.72 -1.88
C ARG A 187 -5.00 -1.54 -1.05
N LEU A 188 -5.38 -2.75 -0.59
CA LEU A 188 -4.51 -3.59 0.23
C LEU A 188 -3.25 -4.02 -0.53
N PRO A 189 -3.29 -4.49 -1.79
CA PRO A 189 -2.07 -4.83 -2.52
C PRO A 189 -1.11 -3.65 -2.63
N ALA A 190 -1.61 -2.44 -2.92
CA ALA A 190 -0.80 -1.22 -3.00
C ALA A 190 -0.19 -0.81 -1.64
N TYR A 191 -0.90 -1.04 -0.53
CA TYR A 191 -0.35 -0.83 0.80
C TYR A 191 0.76 -1.85 1.11
N LEU A 192 0.53 -3.13 0.81
CA LEU A 192 1.49 -4.20 1.05
C LEU A 192 2.73 -4.11 0.15
N GLN A 193 2.60 -3.53 -1.05
CA GLN A 193 3.74 -3.18 -1.91
C GLN A 193 4.76 -2.33 -1.17
N GLN A 194 4.30 -1.24 -0.54
CA GLN A 194 5.20 -0.40 0.25
C GLN A 194 5.74 -1.16 1.46
N LEU A 195 4.86 -1.86 2.20
CA LEU A 195 5.26 -2.57 3.41
C LEU A 195 6.34 -3.62 3.15
N ASP A 196 6.20 -4.45 2.12
CA ASP A 196 7.12 -5.57 1.82
C ASP A 196 8.34 -5.07 1.04
N MET A 197 8.13 -4.40 -0.10
CA MET A 197 9.20 -4.07 -1.05
C MET A 197 10.14 -2.98 -0.51
N GLU A 198 9.63 -1.94 0.14
CA GLU A 198 10.48 -0.89 0.73
C GLU A 198 11.23 -1.40 1.98
N SER A 199 10.68 -2.41 2.66
CA SER A 199 11.35 -3.05 3.79
C SER A 199 12.46 -3.99 3.34
N ASN A 200 12.14 -4.95 2.47
CA ASN A 200 13.00 -6.10 2.20
C ASN A 200 13.66 -6.08 0.81
N GLY A 201 13.40 -5.08 -0.03
CA GLY A 201 14.15 -4.84 -1.28
C GLY A 201 15.55 -4.29 -1.02
N LYS A 202 16.43 -5.11 -0.42
CA LYS A 202 17.75 -4.70 0.06
C LYS A 202 18.86 -5.56 -0.55
N SER A 203 20.00 -4.95 -0.82
CA SER A 203 21.17 -5.62 -1.42
C SER A 203 22.34 -5.83 -0.47
N VAL A 204 22.24 -5.33 0.77
CA VAL A 204 23.31 -5.34 1.77
C VAL A 204 22.81 -5.92 3.08
N SER A 205 23.59 -6.84 3.65
CA SER A 205 23.32 -7.44 4.96
C SER A 205 23.64 -6.48 6.10
N ARG A 206 23.19 -6.82 7.32
CA ARG A 206 23.49 -6.05 8.55
C ARG A 206 24.99 -5.97 8.88
N SER A 207 25.82 -6.82 8.26
CA SER A 207 27.28 -6.76 8.38
C SER A 207 27.96 -5.75 7.43
N GLY A 208 27.18 -5.07 6.59
CA GLY A 208 27.70 -4.15 5.57
C GLY A 208 28.21 -4.84 4.31
N ARG A 209 28.01 -6.15 4.17
CA ARG A 209 28.41 -6.92 2.97
C ARG A 209 27.24 -7.13 2.01
N PRO A 210 27.45 -7.08 0.68
CA PRO A 210 26.45 -7.48 -0.30
C PRO A 210 25.91 -8.90 -0.03
N VAL A 211 24.60 -9.09 -0.17
CA VAL A 211 23.98 -10.42 -0.05
C VAL A 211 24.20 -11.24 -1.32
N ALA A 212 24.36 -12.56 -1.19
CA ALA A 212 24.52 -13.49 -2.31
C ALA A 212 23.21 -14.26 -2.64
N TRP A 213 22.10 -13.86 -2.03
CA TRP A 213 20.78 -14.47 -2.18
C TRP A 213 19.74 -13.41 -2.56
N ARG A 214 18.62 -13.85 -3.13
CA ARG A 214 17.44 -13.00 -3.37
C ARG A 214 16.79 -12.57 -2.05
N THR A 215 16.34 -11.32 -1.97
CA THR A 215 15.62 -10.76 -0.82
C THR A 215 14.14 -10.51 -1.18
N GLY A 216 13.52 -9.42 -0.70
CA GLY A 216 12.09 -9.15 -0.90
C GLY A 216 11.61 -9.30 -2.36
N PRO A 217 10.49 -10.00 -2.61
CA PRO A 217 9.93 -10.19 -3.94
C PRO A 217 9.19 -8.94 -4.43
N VAL A 218 8.88 -8.89 -5.73
CA VAL A 218 7.94 -7.90 -6.27
C VAL A 218 6.52 -8.29 -5.88
N LEU A 219 5.88 -7.48 -5.02
CA LEU A 219 4.50 -7.70 -4.59
C LEU A 219 3.53 -6.98 -5.53
N TRP A 220 2.47 -7.66 -5.93
CA TRP A 220 1.44 -7.07 -6.80
C TRP A 220 0.08 -7.75 -6.58
N GLY A 221 -0.96 -7.20 -7.18
CA GLY A 221 -2.29 -7.80 -7.13
C GLY A 221 -3.42 -6.81 -7.32
N GLU A 222 -4.62 -7.36 -7.40
CA GLU A 222 -5.90 -6.66 -7.50
C GLU A 222 -6.95 -7.49 -6.77
N VAL A 223 -8.14 -6.91 -6.59
CA VAL A 223 -9.27 -7.64 -6.01
C VAL A 223 -9.75 -8.78 -6.91
N GLY A 224 -10.17 -9.87 -6.27
CA GLY A 224 -11.03 -10.87 -6.90
C GLY A 224 -12.46 -10.34 -7.02
N THR A 225 -13.20 -10.63 -8.10
CA THR A 225 -12.83 -11.48 -9.25
C THR A 225 -12.14 -10.71 -10.39
N ASN A 226 -11.98 -9.39 -10.29
CA ASN A 226 -11.44 -8.54 -11.36
C ASN A 226 -10.08 -9.03 -11.88
N GLY A 227 -9.18 -9.45 -10.98
CA GLY A 227 -7.89 -10.02 -11.36
C GLY A 227 -8.01 -11.25 -12.29
N GLN A 228 -9.07 -12.05 -12.15
CA GLN A 228 -9.34 -13.22 -13.01
C GLN A 228 -9.49 -12.83 -14.48
N HIS A 229 -10.03 -11.63 -14.73
CA HIS A 229 -10.26 -11.07 -16.06
C HIS A 229 -9.14 -10.11 -16.51
N SER A 230 -7.98 -10.16 -15.85
CA SER A 230 -6.84 -9.31 -16.16
C SER A 230 -5.57 -10.14 -16.34
N PHE A 231 -5.08 -10.79 -15.28
CA PHE A 231 -3.75 -11.41 -15.26
C PHE A 231 -3.72 -12.88 -14.84
N PHE A 232 -4.86 -13.48 -14.50
CA PHE A 232 -4.88 -14.89 -14.09
C PHE A 232 -4.51 -15.86 -15.22
N GLN A 233 -4.65 -15.44 -16.47
CA GLN A 233 -4.09 -16.19 -17.61
C GLN A 233 -2.59 -16.48 -17.40
N LEU A 234 -1.82 -15.45 -17.00
CA LEU A 234 -0.40 -15.60 -16.68
C LEU A 234 -0.20 -16.46 -15.44
N LEU A 235 -1.03 -16.27 -14.40
CA LEU A 235 -0.92 -17.09 -13.19
C LEU A 235 -1.13 -18.57 -13.47
N HIS A 236 -2.02 -18.95 -14.39
CA HIS A 236 -2.35 -20.34 -14.69
C HIS A 236 -1.48 -21.01 -15.75
N GLN A 237 -1.20 -20.31 -16.85
CA GLN A 237 -0.54 -20.88 -18.03
C GLN A 237 0.74 -20.13 -18.42
N GLY A 238 1.11 -19.08 -17.68
CA GLY A 238 2.38 -18.39 -17.87
C GLY A 238 3.58 -19.22 -17.43
N THR A 239 4.76 -18.77 -17.83
CA THR A 239 6.06 -19.44 -17.56
C THR A 239 6.69 -19.02 -16.24
N HIS A 240 6.06 -18.12 -15.50
CA HIS A 240 6.53 -17.66 -14.18
C HIS A 240 5.86 -18.45 -13.05
N LEU A 241 6.64 -18.80 -12.04
CA LEU A 241 6.13 -19.28 -10.76
C LEU A 241 5.76 -18.07 -9.90
N VAL A 242 4.47 -17.92 -9.60
CA VAL A 242 3.95 -16.82 -8.78
C VAL A 242 3.14 -17.43 -7.63
N PRO A 243 3.68 -17.44 -6.40
CA PRO A 243 2.89 -17.72 -5.21
C PRO A 243 1.79 -16.67 -5.01
N VAL A 244 0.62 -17.13 -4.57
CA VAL A 244 -0.58 -16.30 -4.43
C VAL A 244 -1.13 -16.36 -3.01
N ASP A 245 -1.37 -15.22 -2.37
CA ASP A 245 -2.19 -15.12 -1.17
C ASP A 245 -3.62 -14.72 -1.53
N PHE A 246 -4.55 -15.67 -1.42
CA PHE A 246 -5.98 -15.36 -1.46
C PHE A 246 -6.47 -14.95 -0.08
N ILE A 247 -7.18 -13.83 0.00
CA ILE A 247 -7.76 -13.32 1.25
C ILE A 247 -9.27 -13.22 1.09
N GLY A 248 -10.05 -13.82 1.98
CA GLY A 248 -11.51 -13.79 1.90
C GLY A 248 -12.21 -13.80 3.26
N PHE A 249 -13.52 -13.49 3.25
CA PHE A 249 -14.32 -13.41 4.46
C PHE A 249 -15.57 -14.28 4.36
N ALA A 250 -15.94 -14.96 5.44
CA ALA A 250 -17.13 -15.81 5.46
C ALA A 250 -18.44 -15.02 5.30
N ARG A 251 -18.47 -13.76 5.75
CA ARG A 251 -19.64 -12.87 5.70
C ARG A 251 -19.32 -11.54 5.02
N SER A 252 -20.18 -11.15 4.09
CA SER A 252 -20.20 -9.82 3.49
C SER A 252 -20.69 -8.75 4.49
N HIS A 253 -20.37 -7.49 4.19
CA HIS A 253 -21.03 -6.30 4.76
C HIS A 253 -22.31 -5.93 4.01
N ASN A 254 -22.47 -6.43 2.78
CA ASN A 254 -23.61 -6.19 1.91
C ASN A 254 -24.23 -7.55 1.54
N GLU A 255 -25.25 -7.98 2.28
CA GLU A 255 -25.96 -9.24 2.03
C GLU A 255 -26.98 -9.03 0.89
N LEU A 256 -26.50 -9.15 -0.35
CA LEU A 256 -27.31 -8.99 -1.58
C LEU A 256 -27.38 -10.31 -2.34
N GLY A 257 -28.53 -10.99 -2.29
CA GLY A 257 -28.77 -12.24 -3.01
C GLY A 257 -27.65 -13.28 -2.81
N ASP A 258 -27.21 -13.89 -3.90
CA ASP A 258 -26.15 -14.91 -3.91
C ASP A 258 -24.75 -14.36 -4.28
N HIS A 259 -24.58 -13.02 -4.29
CA HIS A 259 -23.32 -12.37 -4.70
C HIS A 259 -22.11 -12.87 -3.89
N HIS A 260 -22.25 -12.96 -2.56
CA HIS A 260 -21.15 -13.38 -1.69
C HIS A 260 -20.80 -14.86 -1.89
N GLN A 261 -21.80 -15.71 -2.11
CA GLN A 261 -21.57 -17.13 -2.40
C GLN A 261 -20.80 -17.32 -3.70
N LYS A 262 -21.18 -16.58 -4.76
CA LYS A 262 -20.47 -16.58 -6.05
C LYS A 262 -19.03 -16.07 -5.91
N LEU A 263 -18.81 -15.02 -5.12
CA LEU A 263 -17.48 -14.46 -4.86
C LEU A 263 -16.57 -15.50 -4.19
N ILE A 264 -17.05 -16.16 -3.13
CA ILE A 264 -16.28 -17.16 -2.39
C ILE A 264 -16.08 -18.44 -3.21
N ALA A 265 -17.09 -18.87 -3.98
CA ALA A 265 -16.95 -20.00 -4.90
C ALA A 265 -15.82 -19.77 -5.92
N ASN A 266 -15.72 -18.55 -6.45
CA ASN A 266 -14.63 -18.16 -7.34
C ASN A 266 -13.26 -18.21 -6.63
N MET A 267 -13.14 -17.70 -5.40
CA MET A 267 -11.88 -17.78 -4.64
C MET A 267 -11.40 -19.22 -4.48
N PHE A 268 -12.28 -20.11 -4.03
CA PHE A 268 -11.96 -21.52 -3.81
C PHE A 268 -11.68 -22.25 -5.12
N ALA A 269 -12.44 -21.98 -6.18
CA ALA A 269 -12.19 -22.55 -7.50
C ALA A 269 -10.80 -22.17 -8.01
N GLN A 270 -10.37 -20.91 -7.83
CA GLN A 270 -9.05 -20.47 -8.26
C GLN A 270 -7.91 -21.10 -7.46
N ALA A 271 -8.08 -21.25 -6.13
CA ALA A 271 -7.12 -21.97 -5.30
C ALA A 271 -6.96 -23.44 -5.76
N SER A 272 -8.09 -24.13 -6.00
CA SER A 272 -8.09 -25.51 -6.51
C SER A 272 -7.48 -25.62 -7.91
N ALA A 273 -7.83 -24.71 -8.83
CA ALA A 273 -7.33 -24.72 -10.20
C ALA A 273 -5.81 -24.49 -10.25
N LEU A 274 -5.26 -23.60 -9.41
CA LEU A 274 -3.81 -23.40 -9.30
C LEU A 274 -3.11 -24.65 -8.73
N ALA A 275 -3.70 -25.30 -7.74
CA ALA A 275 -3.11 -26.49 -7.11
C ALA A 275 -3.13 -27.72 -8.03
N PHE A 276 -4.28 -28.03 -8.62
CA PHE A 276 -4.50 -29.31 -9.31
C PHE A 276 -4.44 -29.23 -10.82
N GLY A 277 -4.66 -28.03 -11.40
CA GLY A 277 -4.70 -27.87 -12.84
C GLY A 277 -5.82 -28.69 -13.49
N ARG A 278 -5.60 -29.02 -14.75
CA ARG A 278 -6.46 -29.83 -15.60
C ARG A 278 -5.58 -30.52 -16.65
N PRO A 279 -5.29 -31.82 -16.50
CA PRO A 279 -4.37 -32.54 -17.36
C PRO A 279 -4.97 -32.79 -18.76
N ARG A 280 -4.13 -33.22 -19.71
CA ARG A 280 -4.53 -33.35 -21.12
C ARG A 280 -5.62 -34.40 -21.33
N GLU A 281 -5.55 -35.49 -20.57
CA GLU A 281 -6.50 -36.59 -20.62
C GLU A 281 -7.92 -36.10 -20.29
N GLU A 282 -8.06 -35.21 -19.30
CA GLU A 282 -9.34 -34.59 -18.94
C GLU A 282 -9.84 -33.65 -20.05
N VAL A 283 -8.94 -32.83 -20.60
CA VAL A 283 -9.26 -31.92 -21.72
C VAL A 283 -9.76 -32.69 -22.95
N GLU A 284 -9.14 -33.83 -23.27
CA GLU A 284 -9.54 -34.69 -24.39
C GLU A 284 -10.85 -35.42 -24.09
N ALA A 285 -11.08 -35.88 -22.86
CA ALA A 285 -12.34 -36.49 -22.43
C ALA A 285 -13.54 -35.51 -22.49
N GLU A 286 -13.31 -34.21 -22.33
CA GLU A 286 -14.33 -33.15 -22.55
C GLU A 286 -14.69 -32.96 -24.04
N GLY A 287 -14.08 -33.71 -24.96
CA GLY A 287 -14.32 -33.60 -26.41
C GLY A 287 -13.54 -32.46 -27.08
N THR A 288 -12.45 -31.99 -26.47
CA THR A 288 -11.58 -30.99 -27.10
C THR A 288 -10.89 -31.59 -28.33
N PRO A 289 -10.95 -30.94 -29.52
CA PRO A 289 -10.19 -31.39 -30.67
C PRO A 289 -8.69 -31.48 -30.36
N GLU A 290 -8.02 -32.52 -30.83
CA GLU A 290 -6.60 -32.79 -30.52
C GLU A 290 -5.69 -31.57 -30.75
N ARG A 291 -5.92 -30.83 -31.86
CA ARG A 291 -5.18 -29.61 -32.19
C ARG A 291 -5.33 -28.48 -31.15
N LEU A 292 -6.39 -28.49 -30.37
CA LEU A 292 -6.70 -27.49 -29.34
C LEU A 292 -6.35 -27.96 -27.92
N ALA A 293 -6.20 -29.26 -27.71
CA ALA A 293 -5.95 -29.83 -26.39
C ALA A 293 -4.74 -29.19 -25.68
N PRO A 294 -3.57 -28.97 -26.32
CA PRO A 294 -2.41 -28.36 -25.65
C PRO A 294 -2.68 -26.97 -25.06
N PHE A 295 -3.55 -26.17 -25.69
CA PHE A 295 -3.87 -24.81 -25.22
C PHE A 295 -4.86 -24.77 -24.05
N ARG A 296 -5.55 -25.90 -23.79
CA ARG A 296 -6.54 -26.05 -22.72
C ARG A 296 -6.03 -26.80 -21.49
N VAL A 297 -4.77 -27.27 -21.53
CA VAL A 297 -4.08 -27.89 -20.39
C VAL A 297 -3.73 -26.83 -19.34
N PHE A 298 -3.97 -27.17 -18.08
CA PHE A 298 -3.52 -26.41 -16.92
C PHE A 298 -2.60 -27.33 -16.13
N HIS A 299 -1.33 -26.96 -15.98
CA HIS A 299 -0.35 -27.84 -15.34
C HIS A 299 -0.54 -28.01 -13.83
N GLY A 300 -1.29 -27.11 -13.17
CA GLY A 300 -1.42 -27.10 -11.73
C GLY A 300 -0.07 -26.90 -11.02
N ASN A 301 0.05 -27.39 -9.79
CA ASN A 301 1.24 -27.28 -8.95
C ASN A 301 1.74 -25.83 -8.79
N ARG A 302 0.80 -24.89 -8.71
CA ARG A 302 1.08 -23.46 -8.48
C ARG A 302 0.68 -23.11 -7.05
N PRO A 303 1.61 -22.60 -6.23
CA PRO A 303 1.38 -22.47 -4.80
C PRO A 303 0.45 -21.32 -4.47
N CYS A 304 -0.48 -21.55 -3.54
CA CYS A 304 -1.28 -20.48 -2.96
C CYS A 304 -1.54 -20.70 -1.46
N ASN A 305 -1.74 -19.60 -0.74
CA ASN A 305 -2.31 -19.59 0.60
C ASN A 305 -3.77 -19.12 0.52
N VAL A 306 -4.60 -19.63 1.42
CA VAL A 306 -5.97 -19.14 1.63
C VAL A 306 -6.07 -18.61 3.05
N ILE A 307 -6.18 -17.29 3.19
CA ILE A 307 -6.31 -16.58 4.45
C ILE A 307 -7.77 -16.16 4.61
N MET A 308 -8.40 -16.59 5.70
CA MET A 308 -9.81 -16.33 5.94
C MET A 308 -10.11 -15.83 7.34
N ALA A 309 -11.12 -14.97 7.43
CA ALA A 309 -11.74 -14.55 8.68
C ALA A 309 -13.27 -14.49 8.55
N THR A 310 -13.99 -14.28 9.65
CA THR A 310 -15.46 -14.27 9.61
C THR A 310 -16.02 -13.09 8.83
N ARG A 311 -15.53 -11.87 9.08
CA ARG A 311 -15.97 -10.62 8.44
C ARG A 311 -14.84 -9.59 8.54
N LEU A 312 -14.71 -8.69 7.58
CA LEU A 312 -13.76 -7.59 7.63
C LEU A 312 -14.18 -6.50 8.63
N THR A 313 -13.90 -6.69 9.91
CA THR A 313 -14.12 -5.67 10.97
C THR A 313 -12.84 -4.85 11.19
N PRO A 314 -12.89 -3.72 11.92
CA PRO A 314 -11.68 -2.96 12.27
C PRO A 314 -10.62 -3.84 12.93
N GLY A 315 -11.00 -4.68 13.90
CA GLY A 315 -10.08 -5.61 14.56
C GLY A 315 -9.53 -6.71 13.64
N VAL A 316 -10.31 -7.19 12.67
CA VAL A 316 -9.81 -8.17 11.69
C VAL A 316 -8.85 -7.52 10.70
N LEU A 317 -9.13 -6.27 10.28
CA LEU A 317 -8.18 -5.53 9.45
C LEU A 317 -6.85 -5.30 10.19
N GLY A 318 -6.90 -4.94 11.48
CA GLY A 318 -5.70 -4.80 12.30
C GLY A 318 -4.87 -6.08 12.39
N GLN A 319 -5.52 -7.23 12.63
CA GLN A 319 -4.85 -8.53 12.63
C GLN A 319 -4.23 -8.87 11.28
N LEU A 320 -4.94 -8.59 10.17
CA LEU A 320 -4.46 -8.87 8.82
C LEU A 320 -3.22 -8.05 8.49
N ILE A 321 -3.19 -6.77 8.87
CA ILE A 321 -2.03 -5.92 8.58
C ILE A 321 -0.84 -6.34 9.44
N ALA A 322 -1.03 -6.54 10.74
CA ALA A 322 0.02 -7.02 11.64
C ALA A 322 0.58 -8.39 11.21
N LEU A 323 -0.25 -9.28 10.64
CA LEU A 323 0.20 -10.55 10.06
C LEU A 323 1.27 -10.31 9.00
N TYR A 324 1.05 -9.36 8.09
CA TYR A 324 2.03 -9.01 7.05
C TYR A 324 3.22 -8.22 7.59
N GLU A 325 3.03 -7.33 8.57
CA GLU A 325 4.15 -6.62 9.21
C GLU A 325 5.15 -7.61 9.82
N HIS A 326 4.65 -8.61 10.56
CA HIS A 326 5.47 -9.64 11.17
C HIS A 326 6.04 -10.64 10.15
N LYS A 327 5.29 -10.98 9.08
CA LYS A 327 5.83 -11.77 7.94
C LYS A 327 7.05 -11.07 7.34
N VAL A 328 6.95 -9.78 7.06
CA VAL A 328 8.05 -8.97 6.50
C VAL A 328 9.24 -8.93 7.44
N PHE A 329 9.00 -8.77 8.75
CA PHE A 329 10.05 -8.85 9.77
C PHE A 329 10.78 -10.20 9.77
N VAL A 330 10.03 -11.31 9.79
CA VAL A 330 10.59 -12.68 9.77
C VAL A 330 11.53 -12.87 8.58
N GLN A 331 11.09 -12.48 7.38
CA GLN A 331 11.90 -12.60 6.16
C GLN A 331 13.17 -11.76 6.25
N GLY A 332 13.06 -10.51 6.71
CA GLY A 332 14.21 -9.62 6.86
C GLY A 332 15.25 -10.12 7.85
N VAL A 333 14.80 -10.72 8.96
CA VAL A 333 15.69 -11.37 9.94
C VAL A 333 16.41 -12.56 9.32
N ILE A 334 15.70 -13.44 8.60
CA ILE A 334 16.30 -14.61 7.94
C ILE A 334 17.33 -14.19 6.89
N TRP A 335 17.02 -13.18 6.07
CA TRP A 335 17.95 -12.64 5.08
C TRP A 335 19.06 -11.76 5.67
N ASN A 336 19.06 -11.55 7.00
CA ASN A 336 20.03 -10.73 7.71
C ASN A 336 20.17 -9.32 7.11
N ILE A 337 19.04 -8.65 6.84
CA ILE A 337 18.98 -7.29 6.29
C ILE A 337 18.29 -6.31 7.25
N PHE A 338 18.35 -5.01 6.96
CA PHE A 338 17.62 -3.98 7.70
C PHE A 338 16.26 -3.71 7.06
N SER A 339 15.17 -4.27 7.61
CA SER A 339 13.81 -4.04 7.10
C SER A 339 13.25 -2.63 7.35
N PHE A 340 13.94 -1.81 8.15
CA PHE A 340 13.39 -0.57 8.70
C PHE A 340 14.06 0.71 8.17
N ASP A 341 15.08 0.59 7.31
CA ASP A 341 15.66 1.72 6.57
C ASP A 341 15.11 1.81 5.13
N GLN A 342 15.48 2.86 4.39
CA GLN A 342 15.08 3.06 2.98
C GLN A 342 16.06 3.94 2.19
N TRP A 343 17.37 3.73 2.33
CA TRP A 343 18.40 4.57 1.67
C TRP A 343 18.26 4.68 0.14
N GLY A 344 17.65 3.68 -0.50
CA GLY A 344 17.46 3.64 -1.96
C GLY A 344 16.66 4.80 -2.54
N VAL A 345 15.87 5.53 -1.75
CA VAL A 345 15.05 6.66 -2.25
C VAL A 345 15.81 7.99 -2.34
N GLU A 346 16.96 8.11 -1.67
CA GLU A 346 17.65 9.40 -1.48
C GLU A 346 18.33 9.90 -2.76
N LEU A 347 18.86 9.00 -3.59
CA LEU A 347 19.51 9.38 -4.85
C LEU A 347 18.53 10.09 -5.80
N GLY A 348 17.31 9.54 -5.94
CA GLY A 348 16.26 10.11 -6.77
C GLY A 348 15.89 11.53 -6.34
N LYS A 349 15.67 11.75 -5.03
CA LYS A 349 15.37 13.07 -4.46
C LYS A 349 16.47 14.09 -4.77
N ARG A 350 17.74 13.70 -4.60
CA ARG A 350 18.88 14.58 -4.88
C ARG A 350 18.96 14.99 -6.36
N ILE A 351 18.75 14.04 -7.27
CA ILE A 351 18.76 14.30 -8.71
C ILE A 351 17.57 15.17 -9.10
N ALA A 352 16.37 14.87 -8.59
CA ALA A 352 15.17 15.67 -8.84
C ALA A 352 15.35 17.14 -8.43
N GLY A 353 15.95 17.40 -7.25
CA GLY A 353 16.24 18.76 -6.80
C GLY A 353 17.17 19.53 -7.75
N ARG A 354 18.21 18.88 -8.29
CA ARG A 354 19.11 19.49 -9.30
C ARG A 354 18.36 19.82 -10.60
N ILE A 355 17.55 18.88 -11.09
CA ILE A 355 16.75 19.08 -12.31
C ILE A 355 15.74 20.20 -12.10
N LEU A 356 15.09 20.27 -10.94
CA LEU A 356 14.15 21.34 -10.60
C LEU A 356 14.85 22.71 -10.58
N GLY A 357 16.05 22.81 -9.99
CA GLY A 357 16.86 24.03 -10.05
C GLY A 357 17.18 24.45 -11.50
N ARG A 358 17.51 23.48 -12.38
CA ARG A 358 17.72 23.73 -13.82
C ARG A 358 16.43 24.16 -14.54
N LEU A 359 15.28 23.61 -14.17
CA LEU A 359 13.97 23.99 -14.72
C LEU A 359 13.60 25.43 -14.32
N ARG A 360 13.86 25.80 -13.06
CA ARG A 360 13.60 27.15 -12.52
C ARG A 360 14.66 28.18 -12.88
N ARG A 361 15.75 27.77 -13.54
CA ARG A 361 16.94 28.62 -13.83
C ARG A 361 17.59 29.16 -12.56
N GLU A 362 17.51 28.41 -11.46
CA GLU A 362 18.10 28.72 -10.16
C GLU A 362 19.50 28.10 -9.97
N SER A 363 19.91 27.21 -10.88
CA SER A 363 21.19 26.53 -10.87
C SER A 363 21.67 26.30 -12.29
N ASP A 364 22.99 26.30 -12.50
CA ASP A 364 23.66 25.92 -13.76
C ASP A 364 24.55 24.67 -13.59
N GLY A 365 24.31 23.89 -12.54
CA GLY A 365 25.09 22.67 -12.29
C GLY A 365 24.95 21.65 -13.43
N PRO A 366 26.03 20.89 -13.76
CA PRO A 366 26.00 19.92 -14.84
C PRO A 366 25.02 18.78 -14.54
N LEU A 367 24.26 18.36 -15.55
CA LEU A 367 23.47 17.14 -15.55
C LEU A 367 24.09 16.11 -16.51
N ASP A 368 23.65 14.86 -16.42
CA ASP A 368 24.01 13.86 -17.43
C ASP A 368 23.38 14.18 -18.80
N ALA A 369 23.96 13.66 -19.89
CA ALA A 369 23.54 13.97 -21.25
C ALA A 369 22.06 13.62 -21.53
N ALA A 370 21.54 12.56 -20.92
CA ALA A 370 20.14 12.16 -21.11
C ALA A 370 19.19 13.11 -20.36
N ALA A 371 19.55 13.58 -19.17
CA ALA A 371 18.82 14.61 -18.44
C ALA A 371 18.85 15.96 -19.17
N GLU A 372 19.99 16.36 -19.73
CA GLU A 372 20.10 17.57 -20.56
C GLU A 372 19.19 17.50 -21.80
N HIS A 373 19.22 16.37 -22.51
CA HIS A 373 18.37 16.16 -23.67
C HIS A 373 16.88 16.24 -23.32
N ARG A 374 16.46 15.58 -22.23
CA ARG A 374 15.07 15.63 -21.73
C ARG A 374 14.65 17.03 -21.32
N LEU A 375 15.53 17.78 -20.66
CA LEU A 375 15.28 19.17 -20.28
C LEU A 375 15.12 20.08 -21.51
N GLY A 376 15.97 19.88 -22.52
CA GLY A 376 15.87 20.59 -23.80
C GLY A 376 14.57 20.27 -24.54
N LEU A 377 14.16 19.00 -24.57
CA LEU A 377 12.88 18.59 -25.14
C LEU A 377 11.71 19.24 -24.40
N TYR A 378 11.69 19.17 -23.06
CA TYR A 378 10.66 19.79 -22.24
C TYR A 378 10.50 21.28 -22.53
N ARG A 379 11.61 22.02 -22.62
CA ARG A 379 11.59 23.46 -22.92
C ARG A 379 11.02 23.76 -24.30
N ARG A 380 11.46 23.02 -25.34
CA ARG A 380 10.92 23.17 -26.70
C ARG A 380 9.41 22.93 -26.75
N LEU A 381 8.94 21.85 -26.11
CA LEU A 381 7.51 21.53 -26.09
C LEU A 381 6.70 22.62 -25.38
N ARG A 382 7.24 23.24 -24.33
CA ARG A 382 6.58 24.37 -23.64
C ARG A 382 6.52 25.68 -24.43
N GLU A 383 7.35 25.83 -25.45
CA GLU A 383 7.35 27.00 -26.35
C GLU A 383 6.46 26.78 -27.59
N THR A 384 5.94 25.56 -27.78
CA THR A 384 5.15 25.17 -28.97
C THR A 384 3.64 25.41 -28.78
N GLU A 385 3.18 25.68 -27.56
CA GLU A 385 1.82 26.18 -27.24
C GLU A 385 1.87 27.68 -26.94
#